data_AF-A0A6G3TFC7-F1
#
_entry.id   AF-A0A6G3TFC7-F1
#
_cell.length_a   1.000
_cell.length_b   1.000
_cell.length_c   1.000
_cell.angle_alpha   90.00
_cell.angle_beta   90.00
_cell.angle_gamma   90.00
#
_symmetry.space_group_name_H-M   'P 1'
#
loop_
_entity.id
_entity.type
_entity.pdbx_description
1 polymer ?
#
loop_
_entity_poly.entity_id
_entity_poly.type
_entity_poly.pdbx_seq_one_letter_code
_entity_poly.pdbx_strand_id
1 'polypeptide(L)'
;MAPAIAVDLHEGVAWADEMLDRHSAPCPSLSEKGARIVLRGDLLPHWDEEWLPSERERFRQLRLHALERLCERLTAEGRYGQALEAGLAAVDIEPLRESGHRAVLRVHVREGNAVEALRTYSAYEYLLAAELGLRPSTAMRRLIEPVLAARAGSGPEPGSSPDRPEPLDVPGGRLLDLRLEDAWS
;
A
#
# COMPACT_ATOMS: atom_id res chain seq x y z
N MET A 1 25.11 -5.02 6.92
CA MET A 1 24.92 -3.80 7.74
C MET A 1 24.50 -2.70 6.79
N ALA A 2 23.23 -2.32 6.77
CA ALA A 2 22.79 -1.17 5.99
C ALA A 2 23.34 0.11 6.66
N PRO A 3 23.79 1.13 5.89
CA PRO A 3 24.13 2.41 6.48
C PRO A 3 22.84 3.04 7.03
N ALA A 4 22.70 3.07 8.36
CA ALA A 4 21.59 3.78 8.99
C ALA A 4 21.72 5.27 8.64
N ILE A 5 20.73 5.82 7.94
CA ILE A 5 20.66 7.25 7.67
C ILE A 5 20.28 7.91 9.00
N ALA A 6 21.23 8.62 9.61
CA ALA A 6 20.97 9.41 10.81
C ALA A 6 20.19 10.67 10.45
N VAL A 7 19.10 10.92 11.17
CA VAL A 7 18.26 12.10 10.96
C VAL A 7 18.49 13.11 12.07
N ASP A 8 18.78 14.36 11.68
CA ASP A 8 18.68 15.48 12.59
C ASP A 8 17.21 15.83 12.83
N LEU A 9 16.82 15.99 14.10
CA LEU A 9 15.44 16.27 14.50
C LEU A 9 14.89 17.53 13.82
N HIS A 10 15.69 18.58 13.72
CA HIS A 10 15.26 19.86 13.19
C HIS A 10 15.02 19.77 11.68
N GLU A 11 15.94 19.14 10.94
CA GLU A 11 15.76 18.88 9.50
C GLU A 11 14.50 18.04 9.23
N GLY A 12 14.26 17.01 10.05
CA GLY A 12 13.09 16.13 9.90
C GLY A 12 11.76 16.82 10.23
N VAL A 13 11.72 17.63 11.29
CA VAL A 13 10.51 18.37 11.70
C VAL A 13 10.14 19.45 10.67
N ALA A 14 11.11 20.24 10.22
CA ALA A 14 10.86 21.33 9.26
C ALA A 14 10.22 20.83 7.95
N TRP A 15 10.69 19.69 7.44
CA TRP A 15 10.11 19.08 6.24
C TRP A 15 8.68 18.59 6.48
N ALA A 16 8.43 17.96 7.63
CA ALA A 16 7.11 17.42 7.91
C ALA A 16 6.08 18.54 8.15
N ASP A 17 6.47 19.63 8.80
CA ASP A 17 5.65 20.83 8.93
C ASP A 17 5.30 21.41 7.55
N GLU A 18 6.26 21.47 6.62
CA GLU A 18 6.00 21.91 5.23
C GLU A 18 4.98 21.00 4.51
N MET A 19 5.05 19.68 4.73
CA MET A 19 4.10 18.73 4.13
C MET A 19 2.72 18.75 4.78
N LEU A 20 2.65 19.08 6.08
CA LEU A 20 1.40 19.25 6.80
C LEU A 20 0.72 20.57 6.49
N ASP A 21 1.46 21.61 6.08
CA ASP A 21 0.88 22.87 5.66
C ASP A 21 0.15 22.73 4.31
N ARG A 22 -1.18 22.79 4.39
CA ARG A 22 -2.10 22.73 3.26
C ARG A 22 -1.90 23.89 2.26
N HIS A 23 -1.36 25.02 2.71
CA HIS A 23 -1.16 26.21 1.88
C HIS A 23 0.23 26.30 1.27
N SER A 24 1.14 25.39 1.64
CA SER A 24 2.45 25.34 1.01
C SER A 24 2.28 25.00 -0.47
N ALA A 25 2.82 25.87 -1.34
CA ALA A 25 2.81 25.65 -2.77
C ALA A 25 3.48 24.30 -3.09
N PRO A 26 3.10 23.60 -4.18
CA PRO A 26 3.83 22.42 -4.61
C PRO A 26 5.26 22.85 -4.98
N CYS A 27 6.17 22.71 -4.02
CA CYS A 27 7.55 23.09 -4.22
C CYS A 27 8.20 22.04 -5.13
N PRO A 28 8.74 22.44 -6.31
CA PRO A 28 9.37 21.51 -7.26
C PRO A 28 10.62 20.85 -6.69
N SER A 29 11.18 21.39 -5.61
CA SER A 29 12.19 20.70 -4.81
C SER A 29 11.54 20.03 -3.60
N LEU A 30 10.93 18.87 -3.83
CA LEU A 30 11.23 17.76 -2.93
C LEU A 30 12.75 17.63 -2.98
N SER A 31 13.48 18.33 -2.11
CA SER A 31 14.90 18.08 -2.00
C SER A 31 15.01 16.58 -1.77
N GLU A 32 15.70 15.88 -2.67
CA GLU A 32 15.84 14.42 -2.57
C GLU A 32 16.37 14.02 -1.19
N LYS A 33 17.07 14.94 -0.51
CA LYS A 33 17.51 14.82 0.88
C LYS A 33 16.34 14.78 1.86
N GLY A 34 15.42 15.75 1.82
CA GLY A 34 14.26 15.83 2.73
C GLY A 34 13.30 14.65 2.56
N ALA A 35 13.00 14.28 1.31
CA ALA A 35 12.19 13.09 1.02
C ALA A 35 12.87 11.80 1.53
N ARG A 36 14.19 11.65 1.36
CA ARG A 36 14.94 10.46 1.81
C ARG A 36 15.06 10.37 3.33
N ILE A 37 15.21 11.51 4.00
CA ILE A 37 15.21 11.62 5.47
C ILE A 37 13.90 11.06 6.02
N VAL A 38 12.76 11.49 5.48
CA VAL A 38 11.44 11.02 5.93
C VAL A 38 11.12 9.62 5.42
N LEU A 39 11.62 9.20 4.27
CA LEU A 39 11.33 7.84 3.80
C LEU A 39 12.13 6.77 4.54
N ARG A 40 13.37 7.05 4.99
CA ARG A 40 14.32 5.99 5.39
C ARG A 40 15.12 6.21 6.67
N GLY A 41 14.97 7.35 7.35
CA GLY A 41 15.83 7.68 8.49
C GLY A 41 15.25 7.34 9.86
N ASP A 42 16.06 6.73 10.71
CA ASP A 42 15.81 6.66 12.16
C ASP A 42 16.34 7.93 12.81
N LEU A 43 15.74 8.38 13.94
CA LEU A 43 16.11 9.65 14.59
C LEU A 43 17.56 9.63 15.07
N LEU A 44 17.94 9.51 16.34
CA LEU A 44 19.36 9.54 16.72
C LEU A 44 19.84 8.14 17.10
N PRO A 45 19.85 7.11 16.21
CA PRO A 45 19.79 5.69 16.59
C PRO A 45 20.86 5.19 17.57
N HIS A 46 21.98 5.91 17.72
CA HIS A 46 23.10 5.56 18.60
C HIS A 46 23.11 6.32 19.94
N TRP A 47 22.05 7.05 20.25
CA TRP A 47 21.93 7.90 21.44
C TRP A 47 20.82 7.34 22.34
N ASP A 48 21.10 7.28 23.65
CA ASP A 48 20.23 6.73 24.69
C ASP A 48 20.07 7.73 25.85
N GLU A 49 19.42 8.85 25.59
CA GLU A 49 19.09 9.86 26.61
C GLU A 49 17.62 9.73 27.06
N GLU A 50 17.30 10.04 28.32
CA GLU A 50 15.95 9.80 28.89
C GLU A 50 14.82 10.59 28.22
N TRP A 51 15.11 11.74 27.60
CA TRP A 51 14.12 12.54 26.85
C TRP A 51 13.87 11.99 25.43
N LEU A 52 14.79 11.15 24.93
CA LEU A 52 14.86 10.76 23.53
C LEU A 52 13.76 9.77 23.09
N PRO A 53 13.27 8.82 23.92
CA PRO A 53 12.16 7.96 23.53
C PRO A 53 10.90 8.74 23.15
N SER A 54 10.54 9.76 23.93
CA SER A 54 9.36 10.60 23.67
C SER A 54 9.51 11.41 22.39
N GLU A 55 10.70 11.94 22.12
CA GLU A 55 10.96 12.73 20.91
C GLU A 55 11.03 11.85 19.66
N ARG A 56 11.56 10.61 19.79
CA ARG A 56 11.49 9.60 18.72
C ARG A 56 10.05 9.25 18.38
N GLU A 57 9.19 9.05 19.37
CA GLU A 57 7.78 8.75 19.11
C GLU A 57 7.06 9.94 18.45
N ARG A 58 7.32 11.16 18.94
CA ARG A 58 6.79 12.39 18.31
C ARG A 58 7.24 12.50 16.85
N PHE A 59 8.53 12.30 16.59
CA PHE A 59 9.08 12.33 15.25
C PHE A 59 8.49 11.22 14.37
N ARG A 60 8.32 10.00 14.90
CA ARG A 60 7.68 8.88 14.21
C ARG A 60 6.26 9.22 13.79
N GLN A 61 5.45 9.79 14.67
CA GLN A 61 4.09 10.24 14.35
C GLN A 61 4.10 11.32 13.26
N LEU A 62 4.97 12.32 13.39
CA LEU A 62 5.08 13.40 12.42
C LEU A 62 5.46 12.87 11.02
N ARG A 63 6.42 11.95 10.96
CA ARG A 63 6.86 11.24 9.75
C ARG A 63 5.72 10.46 9.10
N LEU A 64 4.93 9.70 9.88
CA LEU A 64 3.76 8.97 9.38
C LEU A 64 2.75 9.90 8.69
N HIS A 65 2.37 11.00 9.34
CA HIS A 65 1.39 11.93 8.77
C HIS A 65 1.90 12.61 7.49
N ALA A 66 3.19 12.98 7.46
CA ALA A 66 3.78 13.64 6.31
C ALA A 66 3.93 12.69 5.10
N LEU A 67 4.27 11.42 5.32
CA LEU A 67 4.28 10.38 4.27
C LEU A 67 2.89 10.11 3.70
N GLU A 68 1.87 10.01 4.56
CA GLU A 68 0.48 9.84 4.13
C GLU A 68 0.02 11.03 3.26
N ARG A 69 0.37 12.26 3.64
CA ARG A 69 0.05 13.47 2.86
C ARG A 69 0.80 13.54 1.54
N LEU A 70 2.09 13.19 1.55
CA LEU A 70 2.91 13.13 0.34
C LEU A 70 2.35 12.10 -0.65
N CYS A 71 1.99 10.91 -0.16
CA CYS A 71 1.34 9.86 -0.96
C CYS A 71 0.07 10.40 -1.62
N GLU A 72 -0.81 11.06 -0.87
CA GLU A 72 -2.05 11.64 -1.41
C GLU A 72 -1.81 12.73 -2.44
N ARG A 73 -0.85 13.64 -2.21
CA ARG A 73 -0.47 14.68 -3.18
C ARG A 73 0.05 14.07 -4.48
N LEU A 74 1.02 13.16 -4.39
CA LEU A 74 1.60 12.49 -5.57
C LEU A 74 0.55 11.68 -6.33
N THR A 75 -0.41 11.06 -5.63
CA THR A 75 -1.54 10.37 -6.25
C THR A 75 -2.41 11.35 -7.05
N ALA A 76 -2.69 12.53 -6.50
CA ALA A 76 -3.47 13.57 -7.18
C ALA A 76 -2.73 14.14 -8.41
N GLU A 77 -1.39 14.17 -8.38
CA GLU A 77 -0.52 14.55 -9.50
C GLU A 77 -0.34 13.43 -10.55
N GLY A 78 -0.88 12.22 -10.33
CA GLY A 78 -0.70 11.07 -11.23
C GLY A 78 0.68 10.40 -11.15
N ARG A 79 1.48 10.74 -10.14
CA ARG A 79 2.84 10.20 -9.92
C ARG A 79 2.79 8.93 -9.06
N TYR A 80 2.11 7.90 -9.56
CA TYR A 80 1.74 6.71 -8.77
C TYR A 80 2.92 5.95 -8.17
N GLY A 81 4.02 5.76 -8.91
CA GLY A 81 5.21 5.06 -8.38
C GLY A 81 5.78 5.73 -7.13
N GLN A 82 5.93 7.06 -7.15
CA GLN A 82 6.43 7.82 -6.00
C GLN A 82 5.40 7.90 -4.88
N ALA A 83 4.11 7.93 -5.21
CA ALA A 83 3.06 7.84 -4.22
C ALA A 83 3.11 6.50 -3.46
N LEU A 84 3.32 5.38 -4.17
CA LEU A 84 3.50 4.06 -3.55
C LEU A 84 4.74 4.02 -2.66
N GLU A 85 5.87 4.57 -3.09
CA GLU A 85 7.06 4.66 -2.23
C GLU A 85 6.77 5.36 -0.90
N ALA A 86 6.02 6.48 -0.93
CA ALA A 86 5.63 7.21 0.28
C ALA A 86 4.63 6.43 1.15
N GLY A 87 3.61 5.83 0.53
CA GLY A 87 2.60 5.05 1.25
C GLY A 87 3.17 3.79 1.90
N LEU A 88 4.02 3.05 1.19
CA LEU A 88 4.68 1.85 1.71
C LEU A 88 5.65 2.19 2.85
N ALA A 89 6.39 3.30 2.74
CA ALA A 89 7.23 3.76 3.84
C ALA A 89 6.40 4.06 5.11
N ALA A 90 5.17 4.57 4.98
CA ALA A 90 4.29 4.76 6.14
C ALA A 90 3.82 3.42 6.74
N VAL A 91 3.50 2.43 5.89
CA VAL A 91 3.15 1.08 6.31
C VAL A 91 4.31 0.38 7.02
N ASP A 92 5.54 0.55 6.54
CA ASP A 92 6.72 -0.06 7.15
C ASP A 92 7.00 0.50 8.56
N ILE A 93 6.70 1.78 8.80
CA ILE A 93 6.87 2.42 10.12
C ILE A 93 5.80 1.96 11.12
N GLU A 94 4.56 1.77 10.65
CA GLU A 94 3.44 1.36 11.50
C GLU A 94 2.49 0.42 10.72
N PRO A 95 2.78 -0.89 10.71
CA PRO A 95 2.04 -1.86 9.91
C PRO A 95 0.56 -1.98 10.28
N LEU A 96 0.19 -1.68 11.53
CA LEU A 96 -1.20 -1.76 12.01
C LEU A 96 -2.01 -0.48 11.76
N ARG A 97 -1.38 0.59 11.26
CA ARG A 97 -2.06 1.87 11.03
C ARG A 97 -2.82 1.87 9.71
N GLU A 98 -4.14 1.90 9.83
CA GLU A 98 -5.05 1.85 8.68
C GLU A 98 -4.82 2.99 7.66
N SER A 99 -4.45 4.18 8.11
CA SER A 99 -4.29 5.34 7.22
C SER A 99 -3.14 5.16 6.22
N GLY A 100 -2.05 4.47 6.58
CA GLY A 100 -0.97 4.12 5.67
C GLY A 100 -1.45 3.15 4.58
N HIS A 101 -2.11 2.06 4.97
CA HIS A 101 -2.72 1.11 4.03
C HIS A 101 -3.78 1.76 3.13
N ARG A 102 -4.59 2.67 3.67
CA ARG A 102 -5.60 3.42 2.89
C ARG A 102 -4.94 4.33 1.85
N ALA A 103 -3.78 4.89 2.15
CA ALA A 103 -3.04 5.72 1.21
C ALA A 103 -2.57 4.85 0.03
N VAL A 104 -1.90 3.73 0.31
CA VAL A 104 -1.45 2.75 -0.71
C VAL A 104 -2.62 2.24 -1.56
N LEU A 105 -3.70 1.80 -0.91
CA LEU A 105 -4.89 1.31 -1.61
C LEU A 105 -5.47 2.38 -2.55
N ARG A 106 -5.50 3.65 -2.12
CA ARG A 106 -5.98 4.74 -2.97
C ARG A 106 -5.09 4.97 -4.19
N VAL A 107 -3.78 4.75 -4.08
CA VAL A 107 -2.88 4.82 -5.24
C VAL A 107 -3.31 3.78 -6.27
N HIS A 108 -3.42 2.51 -5.89
CA HIS A 108 -3.80 1.44 -6.81
C HIS A 108 -5.18 1.64 -7.43
N VAL A 109 -6.15 2.10 -6.64
CA VAL A 109 -7.50 2.44 -7.15
C VAL A 109 -7.44 3.57 -8.17
N ARG A 110 -6.64 4.62 -7.93
CA ARG A 110 -6.50 5.76 -8.85
C ARG A 110 -5.69 5.45 -10.10
N GLU A 111 -4.70 4.59 -9.99
CA GLU A 111 -3.91 4.06 -11.11
C GLU A 111 -4.74 3.07 -11.98
N GLY A 112 -5.85 2.56 -11.45
CA GLY A 112 -6.67 1.53 -12.12
C GLY A 112 -6.13 0.11 -11.96
N ASN A 113 -5.15 -0.09 -11.06
CA ASN A 113 -4.55 -1.38 -10.77
C ASN A 113 -5.42 -2.19 -9.79
N ALA A 114 -6.51 -2.77 -10.32
CA ALA A 114 -7.49 -3.53 -9.54
C ALA A 114 -6.89 -4.73 -8.79
N VAL A 115 -5.89 -5.41 -9.36
CA VAL A 115 -5.27 -6.59 -8.75
C VAL A 115 -4.49 -6.19 -7.49
N GLU A 116 -3.66 -5.16 -7.59
CA GLU A 116 -2.88 -4.69 -6.43
C GLU A 116 -3.75 -4.03 -5.37
N ALA A 117 -4.84 -3.36 -5.76
CA ALA A 117 -5.83 -2.84 -4.81
C ALA A 117 -6.44 -3.97 -3.96
N LEU A 118 -6.84 -5.08 -4.59
CA LEU A 118 -7.39 -6.23 -3.88
C LEU A 118 -6.34 -6.92 -3.00
N ARG A 119 -5.12 -7.10 -3.50
CA ARG A 119 -4.01 -7.67 -2.72
C ARG A 119 -3.73 -6.85 -1.46
N THR A 120 -3.67 -5.52 -1.59
CA THR A 120 -3.45 -4.60 -0.47
C THR A 120 -4.55 -4.73 0.58
N TYR A 121 -5.82 -4.70 0.15
CA TYR A 121 -6.96 -4.82 1.05
C TYR A 121 -6.96 -6.17 1.79
N SER A 122 -6.79 -7.28 1.06
CA SER A 122 -6.78 -8.63 1.66
C SER A 122 -5.61 -8.85 2.60
N ALA A 123 -4.41 -8.36 2.26
CA ALA A 123 -3.25 -8.45 3.14
C ALA A 123 -3.47 -7.69 4.45
N TYR A 124 -4.03 -6.47 4.38
CA TYR A 124 -4.34 -5.69 5.56
C TYR A 124 -5.47 -6.31 6.40
N GLU A 125 -6.51 -6.85 5.76
CA GLU A 125 -7.58 -7.57 6.47
C GLU A 125 -7.05 -8.79 7.23
N TYR A 126 -6.17 -9.57 6.60
CA TYR A 126 -5.52 -10.71 7.23
C TYR A 126 -4.66 -10.27 8.42
N LEU A 127 -3.80 -9.26 8.24
CA LEU A 127 -2.94 -8.72 9.30
C LEU A 127 -3.78 -8.26 10.51
N LEU A 128 -4.82 -7.46 10.26
CA LEU A 128 -5.62 -6.88 11.33
C LEU A 128 -6.44 -7.94 12.09
N ALA A 129 -6.89 -8.98 11.39
CA ALA A 129 -7.55 -10.12 12.00
C ALA A 129 -6.57 -10.94 12.85
N ALA A 130 -5.35 -11.17 12.36
CA ALA A 130 -4.34 -11.96 13.06
C ALA A 130 -3.81 -11.27 14.32
N GLU A 131 -3.50 -9.97 14.24
CA GLU A 131 -2.84 -9.22 15.31
C GLU A 131 -3.84 -8.67 16.35
N LEU A 132 -5.01 -8.20 15.90
CA LEU A 132 -5.97 -7.49 16.77
C LEU A 132 -7.36 -8.15 16.83
N GLY A 133 -7.63 -9.19 16.04
CA GLY A 133 -8.96 -9.79 15.95
C GLY A 133 -10.02 -8.85 15.33
N LEU A 134 -9.59 -7.80 14.65
CA LEU A 134 -10.48 -6.76 14.11
C LEU A 134 -10.71 -6.96 12.60
N ARG A 135 -11.53 -6.06 12.02
CA ARG A 135 -11.77 -5.95 10.57
C ARG A 135 -11.49 -4.54 10.09
N PRO A 136 -11.13 -4.35 8.81
CA PRO A 136 -10.91 -3.02 8.26
C PRO A 136 -12.14 -2.12 8.45
N SER A 137 -11.89 -0.83 8.67
CA SER A 137 -12.96 0.13 8.88
C SER A 137 -13.87 0.27 7.66
N THR A 138 -15.03 0.87 7.86
CA THR A 138 -15.92 1.26 6.75
C THR A 138 -15.24 2.21 5.75
N ALA A 139 -14.31 3.07 6.21
CA ALA A 139 -13.59 3.96 5.31
C ALA A 139 -12.63 3.20 4.38
N MET A 140 -11.98 2.14 4.87
CA MET A 140 -11.17 1.24 4.05
C MET A 140 -12.04 0.46 3.06
N ARG A 141 -13.15 -0.13 3.52
CA ARG A 141 -14.06 -0.93 2.68
C ARG A 141 -14.65 -0.12 1.53
N ARG A 142 -15.07 1.12 1.79
CA ARG A 142 -15.58 2.03 0.74
C ARG A 142 -14.57 2.32 -0.37
N LEU A 143 -13.27 2.22 -0.11
CA LEU A 143 -12.26 2.43 -1.15
C LEU A 143 -12.18 1.25 -2.14
N ILE A 144 -12.43 0.01 -1.67
CA ILE A 144 -12.34 -1.19 -2.51
C ILE A 144 -13.67 -1.57 -3.18
N GLU A 145 -14.81 -1.14 -2.62
CA GLU A 145 -16.15 -1.40 -3.15
C GLU A 145 -16.29 -1.19 -4.67
N PRO A 146 -15.83 -0.07 -5.27
CA PRO A 146 -15.94 0.13 -6.72
C PRO A 146 -15.15 -0.90 -7.55
N VAL A 147 -13.99 -1.34 -7.04
CA VAL A 147 -13.13 -2.33 -7.70
C VAL A 147 -13.81 -3.71 -7.71
N LEU A 148 -14.44 -4.07 -6.60
CA LEU A 148 -15.21 -5.31 -6.49
C LEU A 148 -16.43 -5.30 -7.41
N ALA A 149 -17.16 -4.19 -7.46
CA ALA A 149 -18.33 -4.04 -8.33
C ALA A 149 -17.97 -4.14 -9.82
N ALA A 150 -16.89 -3.48 -10.25
CA ALA A 150 -16.43 -3.54 -11.64
C ALA A 150 -16.06 -4.97 -12.09
N ARG A 151 -15.54 -5.80 -11.17
CA ARG A 151 -15.25 -7.22 -11.45
C ARG A 151 -16.51 -8.08 -11.52
N ALA A 152 -17.48 -7.84 -10.64
CA ALA A 152 -18.74 -8.57 -10.66
C ALA A 152 -19.54 -8.30 -11.96
N GLY A 153 -19.50 -7.05 -12.45
CA GLY A 153 -20.12 -6.66 -13.73
C GLY A 153 -19.34 -7.06 -14.99
N SER A 154 -18.11 -7.56 -14.85
CA SER A 154 -17.30 -8.10 -15.97
C SER A 154 -17.24 -9.64 -15.96
N GLY A 155 -18.05 -10.30 -15.13
CA GLY A 155 -18.30 -11.73 -15.26
C GLY A 155 -18.94 -12.05 -16.62
N PRO A 156 -18.70 -13.24 -17.20
CA PRO A 156 -19.37 -13.63 -18.44
C PRO A 156 -20.88 -13.56 -18.22
N GLU A 157 -21.56 -12.76 -19.05
CA GLU A 157 -23.02 -12.67 -19.12
C GLU A 157 -23.64 -14.09 -19.01
N PRO A 158 -24.48 -14.39 -17.99
CA PRO A 158 -25.23 -15.64 -17.93
C PRO A 158 -26.36 -15.57 -18.97
N GLY A 159 -25.99 -15.67 -20.24
CA GLY A 159 -26.90 -15.43 -21.36
C GLY A 159 -26.38 -15.81 -22.74
N SER A 160 -25.13 -16.27 -22.87
CA SER A 160 -24.69 -17.00 -24.07
C SER A 160 -24.57 -18.47 -23.71
N SER A 161 -25.67 -19.21 -23.89
CA SER A 161 -25.53 -20.66 -24.13
C SER A 161 -24.46 -20.84 -25.20
N PRO A 162 -23.34 -21.53 -24.94
CA PRO A 162 -22.56 -22.04 -26.04
C PRO A 162 -23.50 -22.97 -26.79
N ASP A 163 -23.73 -22.63 -28.06
CA ASP A 163 -24.29 -23.55 -29.02
C ASP A 163 -23.66 -24.92 -28.77
N ARG A 164 -24.49 -25.88 -28.41
CA ARG A 164 -24.08 -27.22 -27.99
C ARG A 164 -23.18 -27.75 -29.11
N PRO A 165 -21.87 -27.99 -28.87
CA PRO A 165 -21.05 -28.54 -29.93
C PRO A 165 -21.63 -29.90 -30.31
N GLU A 166 -21.97 -30.01 -31.59
CA GLU A 166 -22.33 -31.24 -32.26
C GLU A 166 -21.31 -32.34 -31.87
N PRO A 167 -21.75 -33.56 -31.51
CA PRO A 167 -20.83 -34.55 -30.98
C PRO A 167 -19.83 -34.96 -32.08
N LEU A 168 -18.58 -34.57 -31.90
CA LEU A 168 -17.45 -35.08 -32.68
C LEU A 168 -17.29 -36.57 -32.38
N ASP A 169 -17.52 -37.38 -33.40
CA ASP A 169 -17.18 -38.80 -33.43
C ASP A 169 -15.65 -38.95 -33.33
N VAL A 170 -15.17 -39.32 -32.14
CA VAL A 170 -13.76 -39.62 -31.88
C VAL A 170 -13.56 -41.14 -31.86
N PRO A 171 -12.93 -41.73 -32.89
CA PRO A 171 -12.53 -43.13 -32.83
C PRO A 171 -11.25 -43.27 -31.98
N GLY A 172 -11.40 -43.93 -30.83
CA GLY A 172 -10.37 -44.73 -30.15
C GLY A 172 -9.03 -44.06 -29.81
N GLY A 173 -8.83 -43.71 -28.53
CA GLY A 173 -7.52 -43.34 -28.01
C GLY A 173 -7.47 -43.23 -26.49
N ARG A 174 -6.89 -44.25 -25.86
CA ARG A 174 -6.71 -44.50 -24.42
C ARG A 174 -6.42 -43.27 -23.53
N LEU A 175 -7.13 -43.21 -22.40
CA LEU A 175 -6.73 -42.51 -21.18
C LEU A 175 -5.36 -43.01 -20.70
N LEU A 176 -4.46 -42.07 -20.41
CA LEU A 176 -3.41 -42.28 -19.43
C LEU A 176 -3.55 -41.20 -18.36
N ASP A 177 -3.85 -41.67 -17.15
CA ASP A 177 -3.84 -40.93 -15.90
C ASP A 177 -2.50 -40.22 -15.71
N LEU A 178 -2.53 -38.90 -15.56
CA LEU A 178 -1.42 -38.16 -14.95
C LEU A 178 -1.92 -37.48 -13.69
N ARG A 179 -1.47 -38.07 -12.59
CA ARG A 179 -1.64 -37.68 -11.19
C ARG A 179 -1.15 -36.24 -10.98
N LEU A 180 -2.02 -35.43 -10.39
CA LEU A 180 -1.79 -34.06 -9.92
C LEU A 180 -1.17 -34.08 -8.52
N GLU A 181 0.11 -34.43 -8.41
CA GLU A 181 0.88 -34.22 -7.17
C GLU A 181 2.23 -33.60 -7.58
N ASP A 182 2.71 -32.67 -6.76
CA ASP A 182 3.96 -31.89 -6.89
C ASP A 182 3.83 -30.50 -7.54
N ALA A 183 2.77 -29.78 -7.14
CA ALA A 183 2.87 -28.33 -6.97
C ALA A 183 3.40 -28.02 -5.55
N TRP A 184 4.32 -27.06 -5.47
CA TRP A 184 4.88 -26.41 -4.26
C TRP A 184 6.12 -27.07 -3.61
N SER A 185 7.30 -26.56 -4.00
CA SER A 185 8.48 -26.49 -3.14
C SER A 185 9.19 -25.16 -3.31
#